data_AF-A0A7S1WD62-F1
#
_entry.id   AF-A0A7S1WD62-F1
#
_cell.length_a   1.000
_cell.length_b   1.000
_cell.length_c   1.000
_cell.angle_alpha   90.00
_cell.angle_beta   90.00
_cell.angle_gamma   90.00
#
_symmetry.space_group_name_H-M   'P 1'
#
loop_
_entity.id
_entity.type
_entity.pdbx_description
1 polymer ?
#
loop_
_entity_poly.entity_id
_entity_poly.type
_entity_poly.pdbx_seq_one_letter_code
_entity_poly.pdbx_strand_id
1 'polypeptide(L)'
;MLRWPPAFSTGQSDIMLAAAAGTLGLNTNNLQVEKTFPEHRLMLFKYTGPAENSTEAPVQVHWQAAMLAPKGELADIADSSFPAALNTTMCLKVREASSNSELALANKAEARAAYVAACDYWKERLP
;
A
#
# COMPACT_ATOMS: atom_id res chain seq x y z
N MET A 1 -0.17 2.56 0.04
CA MET A 1 -0.78 1.24 0.35
C MET A 1 0.03 0.55 1.41
N LEU A 2 -0.62 -0.21 2.29
CA LEU A 2 0.05 -1.01 3.32
C LEU A 2 -0.55 -2.42 3.31
N ARG A 3 0.30 -3.42 3.16
CA ARG A 3 -0.07 -4.84 3.34
C ARG A 3 0.59 -5.34 4.62
N TRP A 4 -0.08 -6.21 5.37
CA TRP A 4 0.44 -6.76 6.64
C TRP A 4 0.67 -8.27 6.61
N PRO A 5 1.60 -8.82 7.42
CA PRO A 5 1.89 -10.25 7.48
C PRO A 5 0.72 -11.05 8.11
N PRO A 6 0.62 -12.38 7.90
CA PRO A 6 -0.52 -13.17 8.38
C PRO A 6 -0.60 -13.21 9.91
N ALA A 7 0.54 -13.04 10.58
CA ALA A 7 0.66 -13.01 12.03
C ALA A 7 0.03 -11.75 12.65
N PHE A 8 -0.23 -10.70 11.86
CA PHE A 8 -0.82 -9.46 12.34
C PHE A 8 -2.35 -9.53 12.23
N SER A 9 -3.06 -9.33 13.36
CA SER A 9 -4.51 -9.50 13.44
C SER A 9 -5.26 -8.45 12.61
N THR A 10 -6.30 -8.87 11.90
CA THR A 10 -7.21 -7.99 11.17
C THR A 10 -8.02 -7.10 12.13
N GLY A 11 -8.25 -5.83 11.76
CA GLY A 11 -9.10 -4.89 12.52
C GLY A 11 -8.39 -3.69 13.15
N GLN A 12 -7.08 -3.54 12.96
CA GLN A 12 -6.28 -2.46 13.54
C GLN A 12 -5.95 -1.35 12.52
N SER A 13 -6.90 -0.98 11.65
CA SER A 13 -6.68 0.03 10.61
C SER A 13 -6.17 1.36 11.16
N ASP A 14 -6.65 1.78 12.34
CA ASP A 14 -6.21 3.03 12.99
C ASP A 14 -4.73 2.95 13.43
N ILE A 15 -4.29 1.80 13.94
CA ILE A 15 -2.90 1.57 14.33
C ILE A 15 -2.01 1.55 13.10
N MET A 16 -2.44 0.86 12.03
CA MET A 16 -1.69 0.83 10.77
C MET A 16 -1.56 2.23 10.16
N LEU A 17 -2.63 3.04 10.23
CA LEU A 17 -2.63 4.41 9.72
C LEU A 17 -1.74 5.32 10.58
N ALA A 18 -1.77 5.14 11.91
CA ALA A 18 -0.90 5.87 12.83
C ALA A 18 0.58 5.54 12.61
N ALA A 19 0.93 4.27 12.43
CA ALA A 19 2.29 3.84 12.11
C ALA A 19 2.77 4.40 10.76
N ALA A 20 1.88 4.44 9.76
CA ALA A 20 2.19 5.07 8.47
C ALA A 20 2.42 6.58 8.61
N ALA A 21 1.56 7.29 9.36
CA ALA A 21 1.70 8.71 9.62
C ALA A 21 2.99 9.02 10.39
N GLY A 22 3.27 8.27 11.45
CA GLY A 22 4.50 8.41 12.25
C GLY A 22 5.76 8.19 11.42
N THR A 23 5.76 7.20 10.52
CA THR A 23 6.89 6.95 9.61
C THR A 23 7.12 8.12 8.65
N LEU A 24 6.05 8.78 8.22
CA LEU A 24 6.11 9.93 7.32
C LEU A 24 6.34 11.26 8.06
N GLY A 25 6.38 11.25 9.40
CA GLY A 25 6.43 12.48 10.20
C GLY A 25 5.17 13.34 10.06
N LEU A 26 4.04 12.73 9.68
CA LEU A 26 2.76 13.39 9.46
C LEU A 26 1.84 13.24 10.67
N ASN A 27 0.86 14.14 10.80
CA ASN A 27 -0.26 13.90 11.69
C ASN A 27 -1.18 12.82 11.09
N THR A 28 -1.70 11.91 11.92
CA THR A 28 -2.62 10.85 11.47
C THR A 28 -3.85 11.40 10.73
N ASN A 29 -4.30 12.60 11.07
CA ASN A 29 -5.41 13.29 10.39
C ASN A 29 -5.10 13.69 8.93
N ASN A 30 -3.83 13.68 8.53
CA ASN A 30 -3.41 13.93 7.14
C ASN A 30 -3.40 12.64 6.29
N LEU A 31 -3.75 11.50 6.87
CA LEU A 31 -3.98 10.27 6.13
C LEU A 31 -5.45 9.85 6.28
N GLN A 32 -6.01 9.30 5.22
CA GLN A 32 -7.36 8.76 5.22
C GLN A 32 -7.35 7.35 4.64
N VAL A 33 -7.95 6.40 5.35
CA VAL A 33 -8.22 5.07 4.80
C VAL A 33 -9.27 5.18 3.72
N GLU A 34 -8.93 4.70 2.53
CA GLU A 34 -9.84 4.62 1.38
C GLU A 34 -10.60 3.29 1.38
N LYS A 35 -9.88 2.19 1.57
CA LYS A 35 -10.44 0.84 1.59
C LYS A 35 -9.55 -0.11 2.35
N THR A 36 -10.17 -1.04 3.05
CA THR A 36 -9.49 -2.21 3.61
C THR A 36 -10.02 -3.45 2.92
N PHE A 37 -9.11 -4.38 2.61
CA PHE A 37 -9.37 -5.71 2.10
C PHE A 37 -8.83 -6.73 3.12
N PRO A 38 -9.61 -7.07 4.15
CA PRO A 38 -9.16 -7.97 5.21
C PRO A 38 -8.67 -9.32 4.69
N GLU A 39 -9.36 -9.85 3.67
CA GLU A 39 -9.06 -11.15 3.04
C GLU A 39 -7.74 -11.14 2.28
N HIS A 40 -7.29 -9.96 1.87
CA HIS A 40 -6.04 -9.73 1.15
C HIS A 40 -4.93 -9.14 2.02
N ARG A 41 -5.24 -8.91 3.30
CA ARG A 41 -4.37 -8.24 4.27
C ARG A 41 -3.84 -6.89 3.77
N LEU A 42 -4.70 -6.12 3.10
CA LEU A 42 -4.32 -4.92 2.37
C LEU A 42 -5.18 -3.72 2.75
N MET A 43 -4.53 -2.58 2.98
CA MET A 43 -5.16 -1.28 3.24
C MET A 43 -4.69 -0.27 2.19
N LEU A 44 -5.66 0.40 1.58
CA LEU A 44 -5.49 1.57 0.75
C LEU A 44 -5.77 2.80 1.59
N PHE A 45 -4.87 3.76 1.50
CA PHE A 45 -5.00 5.06 2.16
C PHE A 45 -4.42 6.13 1.24
N LYS A 46 -4.89 7.36 1.42
CA LYS A 46 -4.41 8.54 0.70
C LYS A 46 -3.96 9.61 1.67
N TYR A 47 -3.11 10.50 1.17
CA TYR A 47 -2.78 11.75 1.85
C TYR A 47 -3.88 12.78 1.61
N THR A 48 -4.31 13.45 2.67
CA THR A 48 -5.36 14.48 2.70
C THR A 48 -4.89 15.77 3.34
N GLY A 49 -3.59 15.91 3.59
CA GLY A 49 -3.03 17.12 4.16
C GLY A 49 -2.90 18.28 3.17
N PRO A 50 -2.26 19.38 3.61
CA PRO A 50 -2.00 20.55 2.77
C PRO A 50 -1.31 20.14 1.47
N ALA A 51 -1.59 20.89 0.40
CA ALA A 51 -0.91 20.70 -0.89
C ALA A 51 0.60 20.71 -0.67
N GLU A 52 1.27 19.71 -1.24
CA GLU A 52 2.70 19.52 -1.08
C GLU A 52 3.45 20.70 -1.70
N ASN A 53 4.47 21.19 -0.99
CA ASN A 53 5.36 22.20 -1.55
C ASN A 53 6.12 21.58 -2.73
N SER A 54 6.18 22.27 -3.87
CA SER A 54 6.83 21.75 -5.09
C SER A 54 8.34 21.50 -4.96
N THR A 55 8.96 21.94 -3.88
CA THR A 55 10.39 21.75 -3.56
C THR A 55 10.68 20.47 -2.80
N GLU A 56 9.67 19.84 -2.19
CA GLU A 56 9.82 18.57 -1.47
C GLU A 56 9.35 17.42 -2.34
N ALA A 57 9.88 16.21 -2.10
CA ALA A 57 9.38 15.04 -2.80
C ALA A 57 7.95 14.74 -2.32
N PRO A 58 7.06 14.23 -3.20
CA PRO A 58 5.72 13.86 -2.79
C PRO A 58 5.74 12.83 -1.65
N VAL A 59 4.78 12.91 -0.73
CA VAL A 59 4.52 11.97 0.37
C VAL A 59 4.46 10.53 -0.14
N GLN A 60 3.93 10.31 -1.34
CA GLN A 60 3.95 9.00 -1.99
C GLN A 60 5.38 8.46 -2.18
N VAL A 61 6.34 9.30 -2.58
CA VAL A 61 7.74 8.91 -2.79
C VAL A 61 8.40 8.58 -1.44
N HIS A 62 8.16 9.40 -0.41
CA HIS A 62 8.62 9.13 0.95
C HIS A 62 8.05 7.81 1.50
N TRP A 63 6.77 7.55 1.24
CA TRP A 63 6.12 6.30 1.63
C TRP A 63 6.76 5.08 0.95
N GLN A 64 6.99 5.16 -0.36
CA GLN A 64 7.65 4.10 -1.11
C GLN A 64 9.06 3.84 -0.58
N ALA A 65 9.83 4.90 -0.30
CA ALA A 65 11.17 4.77 0.26
C ALA A 65 11.16 4.11 1.66
N ALA A 66 10.23 4.50 2.53
CA ALA A 66 10.09 3.91 3.86
C ALA A 66 9.78 2.41 3.81
N MET A 67 8.98 1.98 2.83
CA MET A 67 8.59 0.58 2.66
C MET A 67 9.69 -0.31 2.07
N LEU A 68 10.74 0.25 1.46
CA LEU A 68 11.90 -0.54 1.00
C LEU A 68 12.71 -1.09 2.18
N ALA A 69 12.72 -0.38 3.30
CA ALA A 69 13.40 -0.78 4.52
C ALA A 69 12.63 -0.25 5.73
N PRO A 70 11.47 -0.83 6.06
CA PRO A 70 10.64 -0.36 7.15
C PRO A 70 11.38 -0.49 8.47
N LYS A 71 11.15 0.47 9.37
CA LYS A 71 11.81 0.57 10.69
C LYS A 71 10.77 0.79 11.77
N GLY A 72 11.14 0.47 13.00
CA GLY A 72 10.28 0.65 14.17
C GLY A 72 8.96 -0.11 14.00
N GLU A 73 7.86 0.49 14.46
CA GLU A 73 6.52 -0.11 14.41
C GLU A 73 6.10 -0.51 12.99
N LEU A 74 6.51 0.24 11.95
CA LEU A 74 6.20 -0.12 10.58
C LEU A 74 6.84 -1.46 10.17
N ALA A 75 8.01 -1.80 10.71
CA ALA A 75 8.68 -3.07 10.40
C ALA A 75 7.91 -4.29 10.92
N ASP A 76 7.18 -4.12 12.03
CA ASP A 76 6.42 -5.20 12.65
C ASP A 76 5.09 -5.47 11.92
N ILE A 77 4.53 -4.44 11.28
CA ILE A 77 3.20 -4.49 10.66
C ILE A 77 3.22 -4.57 9.14
N ALA A 78 4.34 -4.25 8.48
CA ALA A 78 4.41 -4.16 7.02
C ALA A 78 4.99 -5.42 6.37
N ASP A 79 4.32 -5.92 5.33
CA ASP A 79 4.90 -6.87 4.37
C ASP A 79 5.77 -6.08 3.38
N SER A 80 7.06 -5.91 3.70
CA SER A 80 8.05 -5.20 2.87
C SER A 80 8.31 -5.86 1.51
N SER A 81 7.90 -7.12 1.33
CA SER A 81 7.98 -7.80 0.03
C SER A 81 6.85 -7.43 -0.93
N PHE A 82 5.87 -6.64 -0.45
CA PHE A 82 4.72 -6.20 -1.22
C PHE A 82 4.88 -4.74 -1.71
N PRO A 83 4.43 -4.40 -2.93
CA PRO A 83 4.51 -3.03 -3.42
C PRO A 83 3.77 -2.02 -2.54
N ALA A 84 4.46 -0.92 -2.22
CA ALA A 84 3.94 0.15 -1.35
C ALA A 84 2.92 1.08 -2.03
N ALA A 85 2.84 1.06 -3.36
CA ALA A 85 1.97 1.95 -4.14
C ALA A 85 1.34 1.23 -5.34
N LEU A 86 0.16 1.71 -5.74
CA LEU A 86 -0.46 1.30 -7.00
C LEU A 86 0.32 1.93 -8.15
N ASN A 87 0.48 1.15 -9.22
CA ASN A 87 1.11 1.59 -10.45
C ASN A 87 0.27 1.10 -11.62
N THR A 88 -0.20 2.02 -12.47
CA THR A 88 -1.10 1.72 -13.59
C THR A 88 -0.52 0.65 -14.51
N THR A 89 0.78 0.76 -14.83
CA THR A 89 1.48 -0.22 -15.67
C THR A 89 1.50 -1.59 -15.00
N MET A 90 1.69 -1.66 -13.68
CA MET A 90 1.59 -2.93 -12.96
C MET A 90 0.16 -3.46 -12.93
N CYS A 91 -0.86 -2.62 -12.76
CA CYS A 91 -2.26 -3.05 -12.82
C CYS A 91 -2.63 -3.65 -14.18
N LEU A 92 -2.09 -3.11 -15.29
CA LEU A 92 -2.24 -3.71 -16.62
C LEU A 92 -1.52 -5.07 -16.70
N LYS A 93 -0.24 -5.11 -16.31
CA LYS A 93 0.58 -6.33 -16.38
C LYS A 93 0.07 -7.46 -15.51
N VAL A 94 -0.42 -7.19 -14.29
CA VAL A 94 -0.91 -8.23 -13.38
C VAL A 94 -2.19 -8.88 -13.91
N ARG A 95 -2.99 -8.15 -14.71
CA ARG A 95 -4.19 -8.66 -15.39
C ARG A 95 -3.84 -9.46 -16.64
N GLU A 96 -2.86 -9.01 -17.40
CA GLU A 96 -2.37 -9.69 -18.61
C GLU A 96 -1.50 -10.92 -18.31
N ALA A 97 -0.87 -10.96 -17.14
CA ALA A 97 -0.06 -12.08 -16.68
C ALA A 97 -0.91 -13.34 -16.46
N SER A 98 -1.14 -14.11 -17.52
CA SER A 98 -1.68 -15.46 -17.45
C SER A 98 -0.64 -16.38 -16.81
N SER A 99 -0.73 -16.58 -15.49
CA SER A 99 -0.03 -17.58 -14.62
C SER A 99 1.49 -17.79 -14.75
N ASN A 100 2.17 -17.20 -15.73
CA ASN A 100 3.55 -17.53 -16.14
C ASN A 100 4.43 -16.28 -16.37
N SER A 101 4.00 -15.09 -15.93
CA SER A 101 4.77 -13.85 -16.17
C SER A 101 5.66 -13.48 -14.98
N GLU A 102 6.89 -13.08 -15.29
CA GLU A 102 8.01 -12.64 -14.44
C GLU A 102 7.74 -11.42 -13.54
N LEU A 103 6.51 -11.19 -13.09
CA LEU A 103 6.31 -10.31 -11.96
C LEU A 103 6.79 -11.03 -10.70
N ALA A 104 7.66 -10.40 -9.91
CA ALA A 104 8.10 -10.92 -8.62
C ALA A 104 6.92 -11.20 -7.63
N LEU A 105 5.72 -10.68 -7.93
CA LEU A 105 4.46 -11.01 -7.25
C LEU A 105 3.86 -12.37 -7.65
N ALA A 106 4.19 -12.89 -8.83
CA ALA A 106 3.58 -14.06 -9.46
C ALA A 106 3.86 -15.37 -8.68
N ASN A 107 4.97 -15.45 -7.96
CA ASN A 107 5.30 -16.61 -7.12
C ASN A 107 4.53 -16.63 -5.78
N LYS A 108 3.70 -15.62 -5.50
CA LYS A 108 2.82 -15.58 -4.33
C LYS A 108 1.40 -15.24 -4.80
N ALA A 109 0.62 -16.27 -5.14
CA ALA A 109 -0.77 -16.13 -5.63
C ALA A 109 -1.62 -15.16 -4.78
N GLU A 110 -1.42 -15.18 -3.46
CA GLU A 110 -2.09 -14.27 -2.52
C GLU A 110 -1.68 -12.79 -2.70
N ALA A 111 -0.38 -12.52 -2.92
CA ALA A 111 0.10 -11.16 -3.19
C ALA A 111 -0.44 -10.64 -4.52
N ARG A 112 -0.49 -11.50 -5.54
CA ARG A 112 -1.12 -11.14 -6.82
C ARG A 112 -2.60 -10.79 -6.63
N ALA A 113 -3.36 -11.64 -5.94
CA ALA A 113 -4.77 -11.40 -5.67
C ALA A 113 -5.01 -10.09 -4.91
N ALA A 114 -4.19 -9.81 -3.89
CA ALA A 114 -4.23 -8.55 -3.15
C ALA A 114 -3.99 -7.33 -4.06
N TYR A 115 -2.99 -7.40 -4.94
CA TYR A 115 -2.69 -6.31 -5.85
C TYR A 115 -3.80 -6.10 -6.88
N VAL A 116 -4.39 -7.18 -7.41
CA VAL A 116 -5.56 -7.12 -8.31
C VAL A 116 -6.74 -6.44 -7.64
N ALA A 117 -7.09 -6.84 -6.41
CA ALA A 117 -8.21 -6.24 -5.68
C ALA A 117 -8.05 -4.72 -5.50
N ALA A 118 -6.83 -4.26 -5.25
CA ALA A 118 -6.55 -2.83 -5.16
C ALA A 118 -6.60 -2.11 -6.52
N CYS A 119 -6.12 -2.75 -7.59
CA CYS A 119 -6.22 -2.21 -8.96
C CYS A 119 -7.68 -2.07 -9.41
N ASP A 120 -8.52 -3.08 -9.14
CA ASP A 120 -9.93 -3.07 -9.52
C ASP A 120 -10.68 -1.94 -8.81
N TYR A 121 -10.47 -1.80 -7.49
CA TYR A 121 -11.03 -0.70 -6.72
C TYR A 121 -10.60 0.68 -7.21
N TRP A 122 -9.32 0.83 -7.59
CA TRP A 122 -8.83 2.10 -8.10
C TRP A 122 -9.43 2.45 -9.46
N LYS A 123 -9.61 1.45 -10.34
CA LYS A 123 -10.20 1.62 -11.66
C LYS A 123 -11.65 2.11 -11.62
N GLU A 124 -12.46 1.59 -10.70
CA GLU A 124 -13.85 2.03 -10.50
C GLU A 124 -13.98 3.50 -10.07
N ARG A 125 -12.87 4.13 -9.69
CA ARG A 125 -12.80 5.51 -9.18
C ARG A 125 -11.96 6.45 -10.05
N LEU A 126 -11.43 5.97 -11.17
CA LEU A 126 -10.86 6.84 -12.19
C LEU A 126 -12.02 7.51 -12.93
N PRO A 127 -12.03 8.86 -13.04
CA PRO A 127 -13.03 9.59 -13.81
C PRO A 127 -12.95 9.28 -15.31
#